data_AF-A0A5S5DPG4-F1
#
_entry.id   AF-A0A5S5DPG4-F1
#
_cell.length_a   1.000
_cell.length_b   1.000
_cell.length_c   1.000
_cell.angle_alpha   90.00
_cell.angle_beta   90.00
_cell.angle_gamma   90.00
#
_symmetry.space_group_name_H-M   'P 1'
#
loop_
_entity.id
_entity.type
_entity.pdbx_description
1 polymer ?
#
loop_
_entity_poly.entity_id
_entity_poly.type
_entity_poly.pdbx_seq_one_letter_code
_entity_poly.pdbx_strand_id
1 'polypeptide(L)'
;MKKLTLVILAICISLATYSQETAAIRGVFTKESGDTTIIWMFADGYCSKTAYRDQTYISTLGGPFSYTAGNLAVQVEYADADSSLVGQRKNFPLTIAATGAQEGDGISWKKADAKSQPLDGLWRITGRKQGDKMGTITRGDRKTIKLLVDGYFQWIAINPAVKGFYGTGGGHYTFQDGKYSEHILFFSRDNSRVGAHLSFDGKLEGDDWHHSGKSSKGDPIYEIWSRDNK
;
A
#
# COMPACT_ATOMS: atom_id res chain seq x y z
N MET A 1 36.19 -36.33 2.34
CA MET A 1 35.83 -34.94 2.00
C MET A 1 35.17 -34.92 0.63
N LYS A 2 33.83 -34.91 0.55
CA LYS A 2 33.01 -34.69 -0.65
C LYS A 2 31.55 -34.84 -0.22
N LYS A 3 30.66 -34.02 -0.79
CA LYS A 3 29.20 -33.93 -0.54
C LYS A 3 28.73 -32.85 0.46
N LEU A 4 29.28 -31.64 0.40
CA LEU A 4 28.67 -30.44 1.00
C LEU A 4 28.58 -29.28 -0.01
N THR A 5 28.21 -29.57 -1.26
CA THR A 5 28.17 -28.55 -2.33
C THR A 5 26.84 -28.50 -3.09
N LEU A 6 25.86 -29.36 -2.76
CA LEU A 6 24.59 -29.43 -3.50
C LEU A 6 23.40 -28.72 -2.81
N VAL A 7 23.50 -28.40 -1.52
CA VAL A 7 22.37 -27.83 -0.75
C VAL A 7 22.23 -26.31 -0.97
N ILE A 8 23.34 -25.60 -1.19
CA ILE A 8 23.33 -24.13 -1.35
C ILE A 8 22.70 -23.72 -2.70
N LEU A 9 22.90 -24.51 -3.76
CA LEU A 9 22.35 -24.20 -5.08
C LEU A 9 20.81 -24.34 -5.14
N ALA A 10 20.25 -25.34 -4.46
CA ALA A 10 18.80 -25.54 -4.40
C ALA A 10 18.07 -24.44 -3.62
N ILE A 11 18.66 -23.96 -2.52
CA ILE A 11 18.12 -22.84 -1.73
C ILE A 11 18.13 -21.55 -2.57
N CYS A 12 19.23 -21.26 -3.28
CA CYS A 12 19.32 -20.08 -4.14
C CYS A 12 18.30 -20.11 -5.30
N ILE A 13 18.06 -21.28 -5.92
CA ILE A 13 17.08 -21.41 -7.01
C ILE A 13 15.65 -21.16 -6.48
N SER A 14 15.31 -21.73 -5.31
CA SER A 14 13.98 -21.52 -4.73
C SER A 14 13.70 -20.06 -4.35
N LEU A 15 14.70 -19.34 -3.81
CA LEU A 15 14.56 -17.91 -3.48
C LEU A 15 14.40 -17.04 -4.73
N ALA A 16 15.11 -17.38 -5.82
CA ALA A 16 15.01 -16.66 -7.08
C ALA A 16 13.61 -16.79 -7.71
N THR A 17 12.99 -17.98 -7.65
CA THR A 17 11.63 -18.19 -8.19
C THR A 17 10.56 -17.46 -7.38
N TYR A 18 10.65 -17.45 -6.04
CA TYR A 18 9.72 -16.69 -5.19
C TYR A 18 9.80 -15.16 -5.43
N SER A 19 11.01 -14.63 -5.67
CA SER A 19 11.20 -13.22 -5.98
C SER A 19 10.60 -12.84 -7.34
N GLN A 20 10.65 -13.73 -8.33
CA GLN A 20 10.12 -13.48 -9.68
C GLN A 20 8.58 -13.43 -9.69
N GLU A 21 7.89 -14.30 -8.95
CA GLU A 21 6.43 -14.30 -8.93
C GLU A 21 5.86 -13.10 -8.16
N THR A 22 6.50 -12.69 -7.06
CA THR A 22 6.11 -11.47 -6.33
C THR A 22 6.33 -10.21 -7.16
N ALA A 23 7.36 -10.19 -8.03
CA ALA A 23 7.58 -9.10 -8.97
C ALA A 23 6.47 -9.03 -10.05
N ALA A 24 5.89 -10.16 -10.44
CA ALA A 24 4.88 -10.21 -11.51
C ALA A 24 3.55 -9.51 -11.11
N ILE A 25 3.15 -9.63 -9.85
CA ILE A 25 1.92 -9.00 -9.34
C ILE A 25 2.12 -7.54 -8.91
N ARG A 26 3.35 -7.03 -8.86
CA ARG A 26 3.59 -5.62 -8.51
C ARG A 26 2.83 -4.70 -9.47
N GLY A 27 2.16 -3.71 -8.90
CA GLY A 27 1.47 -2.63 -9.62
C GLY A 27 0.09 -2.33 -9.06
N VAL A 28 -0.73 -1.67 -9.87
CA VAL A 28 -2.10 -1.32 -9.53
C VAL A 28 -3.07 -1.97 -10.50
N PHE A 29 -4.10 -2.58 -9.97
CA PHE A 29 -5.20 -3.19 -10.72
C PHE A 29 -6.49 -2.48 -10.38
N THR A 30 -7.28 -2.14 -11.39
CA THR A 30 -8.55 -1.44 -11.23
C THR A 30 -9.70 -2.22 -11.84
N LYS A 31 -10.89 -2.02 -11.28
CA LYS A 31 -12.14 -2.59 -11.77
C LYS A 31 -13.26 -1.59 -11.52
N GLU A 32 -14.15 -1.45 -12.50
CA GLU A 32 -15.44 -0.80 -12.31
C GLU A 32 -16.52 -1.87 -12.08
N SER A 33 -17.42 -1.60 -11.13
CA SER A 33 -18.57 -2.44 -10.83
C SER A 33 -19.81 -1.56 -10.69
N GLY A 34 -20.50 -1.33 -11.81
CA GLY A 34 -21.53 -0.31 -11.88
C GLY A 34 -20.90 1.08 -11.78
N ASP A 35 -21.29 1.84 -10.76
CA ASP A 35 -20.77 3.17 -10.41
C ASP A 35 -19.59 3.13 -9.42
N THR A 36 -19.18 1.93 -9.00
CA THR A 36 -18.17 1.75 -7.96
C THR A 36 -16.82 1.40 -8.58
N THR A 37 -15.81 2.22 -8.29
CA THR A 37 -14.42 1.96 -8.64
C THR A 37 -13.73 1.18 -7.53
N ILE A 38 -12.97 0.15 -7.91
CA ILE A 38 -12.16 -0.65 -7.00
C ILE A 38 -10.71 -0.59 -7.46
N ILE A 39 -9.81 -0.23 -6.54
CA ILE A 39 -8.36 -0.18 -6.74
C ILE A 39 -7.72 -1.25 -5.88
N TRP A 40 -6.84 -2.05 -6.45
CA TRP A 40 -6.02 -3.03 -5.75
C TRP A 40 -4.54 -2.77 -6.02
N MET A 41 -3.84 -2.30 -5.00
CA MET A 41 -2.42 -1.93 -5.04
C MET A 41 -1.55 -3.05 -4.48
N PHE A 42 -0.42 -3.34 -5.14
CA PHE A 42 0.57 -4.33 -4.70
C PHE A 42 1.99 -3.77 -4.81
N ALA A 43 2.68 -3.64 -3.67
CA ALA A 43 4.10 -3.31 -3.63
C ALA A 43 4.73 -3.83 -2.32
N ASP A 44 6.02 -4.17 -2.37
CA ASP A 44 6.83 -4.57 -1.21
C ASP A 44 6.20 -5.65 -0.32
N GLY A 45 5.52 -6.62 -0.94
CA GLY A 45 4.86 -7.72 -0.23
C GLY A 45 3.61 -7.31 0.54
N TYR A 46 3.06 -6.12 0.29
CA TYR A 46 1.84 -5.61 0.91
C TYR A 46 0.82 -5.20 -0.14
N CYS A 47 -0.46 -5.47 0.15
CA CYS A 47 -1.55 -5.12 -0.74
C CYS A 47 -2.63 -4.32 -0.02
N SER A 48 -3.34 -3.50 -0.79
CA SER A 48 -4.52 -2.79 -0.34
C SER A 48 -5.57 -2.76 -1.43
N LYS A 49 -6.77 -3.26 -1.13
CA LYS A 49 -7.95 -3.22 -1.98
C LYS A 49 -8.94 -2.21 -1.41
N THR A 50 -9.30 -1.20 -2.18
CA THR A 50 -10.18 -0.11 -1.75
C THR A 50 -11.29 0.12 -2.77
N ALA A 51 -12.52 0.25 -2.29
CA ALA A 51 -13.69 0.59 -3.10
C ALA A 51 -14.20 1.99 -2.74
N TYR A 52 -14.58 2.75 -3.75
CA TYR A 52 -15.23 4.06 -3.60
C TYR A 52 -16.16 4.31 -4.80
N ARG A 53 -17.08 5.26 -4.64
CA ARG A 53 -18.06 5.67 -5.65
C ARG A 53 -18.20 7.18 -5.61
N ASP A 54 -17.98 7.84 -6.73
CA ASP A 54 -17.91 9.29 -6.80
C ASP A 54 -16.97 9.86 -5.71
N GLN A 55 -17.52 10.65 -4.78
CA GLN A 55 -16.80 11.22 -3.64
C GLN A 55 -16.94 10.40 -2.35
N THR A 56 -17.54 9.21 -2.42
CA THR A 56 -17.90 8.39 -1.27
C THR A 56 -16.97 7.19 -1.15
N TYR A 57 -16.19 7.15 -0.08
CA TYR A 57 -15.47 5.95 0.33
C TYR A 57 -16.44 4.83 0.72
N ILE A 58 -16.16 3.58 0.32
CA ILE A 58 -17.01 2.41 0.61
C ILE A 58 -16.33 1.44 1.57
N SER A 59 -15.14 0.94 1.24
CA SER A 59 -14.43 -0.04 2.08
C SER A 59 -12.96 -0.18 1.70
N THR A 60 -12.16 -0.75 2.59
CA THR A 60 -10.78 -1.15 2.34
C THR A 60 -10.42 -2.43 3.09
N LEU A 61 -9.63 -3.29 2.44
CA LEU A 61 -9.06 -4.50 3.02
C LEU A 61 -7.62 -4.65 2.54
N GLY A 62 -6.72 -5.01 3.44
CA GLY A 62 -5.33 -5.24 3.05
C GLY A 62 -4.47 -5.80 4.15
N GLY A 63 -3.20 -5.95 3.79
CA GLY A 63 -2.20 -6.59 4.62
C GLY A 63 -1.06 -7.20 3.80
N PRO A 64 -0.09 -7.85 4.47
CA PRO A 64 0.96 -8.59 3.81
C PRO A 64 0.39 -9.68 2.89
N PHE A 65 1.03 -9.91 1.75
CA PHE A 65 0.62 -10.93 0.81
C PHE A 65 1.79 -11.81 0.34
N SER A 66 1.44 -13.00 -0.13
CA SER A 66 2.30 -13.87 -0.93
C SER A 66 1.55 -14.26 -2.20
N TYR A 67 2.22 -14.28 -3.35
CA TYR A 67 1.66 -14.78 -4.60
C TYR A 67 2.48 -15.96 -5.08
N THR A 68 1.85 -17.12 -5.23
CA THR A 68 2.53 -18.34 -5.67
C THR A 68 1.62 -19.18 -6.54
N ALA A 69 2.08 -19.57 -7.73
CA ALA A 69 1.38 -20.50 -8.63
C ALA A 69 -0.10 -20.14 -8.89
N GLY A 70 -0.38 -18.85 -9.15
CA GLY A 70 -1.75 -18.38 -9.44
C GLY A 70 -2.65 -18.26 -8.21
N ASN A 71 -2.09 -18.30 -7.00
CA ASN A 71 -2.82 -18.08 -5.76
C ASN A 71 -2.23 -16.89 -4.99
N LEU A 72 -3.06 -15.87 -4.77
CA LEU A 72 -2.75 -14.75 -3.92
C LEU A 72 -3.26 -15.05 -2.50
N ALA A 73 -2.36 -15.08 -1.52
CA ALA A 73 -2.72 -15.22 -0.12
C ALA A 73 -2.44 -13.91 0.63
N VAL A 74 -3.45 -13.35 1.29
CA VAL A 74 -3.37 -12.10 2.05
C VAL A 74 -3.57 -12.41 3.54
N GLN A 75 -2.61 -12.00 4.37
CA GLN A 75 -2.76 -11.96 5.82
C GLN A 75 -3.47 -10.65 6.18
N VAL A 76 -4.74 -10.71 6.53
CA VAL A 76 -5.57 -9.50 6.69
C VAL A 76 -5.19 -8.77 7.97
N GLU A 77 -4.67 -7.55 7.83
CA GLU A 77 -4.36 -6.65 8.94
C GLU A 77 -5.47 -5.63 9.19
N TYR A 78 -6.27 -5.34 8.17
CA TYR A 78 -7.45 -4.48 8.26
C TYR A 78 -8.50 -4.88 7.23
N ALA A 79 -9.75 -4.76 7.64
CA ALA A 79 -10.94 -4.91 6.82
C ALA A 79 -12.04 -4.09 7.51
N ASP A 80 -12.28 -2.86 7.06
CA ASP A 80 -13.14 -1.91 7.78
C ASP A 80 -14.62 -2.29 7.73
N ALA A 81 -15.06 -2.85 6.60
CA ALA A 81 -16.44 -3.33 6.42
C ALA A 81 -16.74 -4.64 7.18
N ASP A 82 -15.72 -5.46 7.48
CA ASP A 82 -15.86 -6.68 8.29
C ASP A 82 -14.58 -6.96 9.07
N SER A 83 -14.52 -6.45 10.30
CA SER A 83 -13.36 -6.61 11.18
C SER A 83 -13.15 -8.06 11.64
N SER A 84 -14.13 -8.96 11.47
CA SER A 84 -13.96 -10.37 11.83
C SER A 84 -12.85 -11.04 11.02
N LEU A 85 -12.58 -10.53 9.80
CA LEU A 85 -11.54 -10.99 8.89
C LEU A 85 -10.12 -10.67 9.38
N VAL A 86 -9.94 -9.66 10.24
CA VAL A 86 -8.61 -9.26 10.73
C VAL A 86 -7.96 -10.40 11.52
N GLY A 87 -6.73 -10.73 11.14
CA GLY A 87 -5.96 -11.87 11.65
C GLY A 87 -6.13 -13.15 10.83
N GLN A 88 -7.08 -13.21 9.88
CA GLN A 88 -7.27 -14.36 9.02
C GLN A 88 -6.39 -14.30 7.76
N ARG A 89 -6.04 -15.47 7.24
CA ARG A 89 -5.43 -15.61 5.91
C ARG A 89 -6.52 -15.86 4.87
N LYS A 90 -6.63 -15.00 3.87
CA LYS A 90 -7.56 -15.13 2.74
C LYS A 90 -6.79 -15.55 1.50
N ASN A 91 -7.33 -16.48 0.73
CA ASN A 91 -6.74 -16.96 -0.51
C ASN A 91 -7.65 -16.57 -1.68
N PHE A 92 -7.05 -16.08 -2.75
CA PHE A 92 -7.70 -15.66 -3.98
C PHE A 92 -6.98 -16.35 -5.14
N PRO A 93 -7.65 -17.28 -5.84
CA PRO A 93 -7.16 -17.74 -7.14
C PRO A 93 -7.10 -16.52 -8.07
N LEU A 94 -5.91 -16.19 -8.55
CA LEU A 94 -5.65 -14.97 -9.31
C LEU A 94 -4.61 -15.27 -10.39
N THR A 95 -5.00 -15.10 -11.65
CA THR A 95 -4.09 -15.24 -12.79
C THR A 95 -3.66 -13.85 -13.24
N ILE A 96 -2.36 -13.56 -13.22
CA ILE A 96 -1.80 -12.29 -13.70
C ILE A 96 -1.45 -12.39 -15.19
N ALA A 97 -1.84 -11.38 -15.97
CA ALA A 97 -1.48 -11.22 -17.38
C ALA A 97 -0.86 -9.83 -17.62
N ALA A 98 -0.35 -9.58 -18.82
CA ALA A 98 0.32 -8.31 -19.16
C ALA A 98 -0.59 -7.08 -18.96
N THR A 99 -1.88 -7.22 -19.28
CA THR A 99 -2.85 -6.11 -19.28
C THR A 99 -3.79 -6.11 -18.08
N GLY A 100 -3.66 -7.07 -17.16
CA GLY A 100 -4.67 -7.26 -16.12
C GLY A 100 -4.48 -8.48 -15.25
N ALA A 101 -5.53 -8.83 -14.51
CA ALA A 101 -5.61 -10.04 -13.72
C ALA A 101 -7.02 -10.63 -13.79
N GLN A 102 -7.16 -11.92 -13.52
CA GLN A 102 -8.45 -12.60 -13.47
C GLN A 102 -8.55 -13.45 -12.21
N GLU A 103 -9.59 -13.23 -11.41
CA GLU A 103 -9.92 -14.08 -10.27
C GLU A 103 -10.59 -15.40 -10.74
N GLY A 104 -10.50 -16.44 -9.92
CA GLY A 104 -11.06 -17.76 -10.24
C GLY A 104 -12.59 -17.80 -10.42
N ASP A 105 -13.30 -16.78 -9.94
CA ASP A 105 -14.75 -16.61 -10.13
C ASP A 105 -15.12 -15.85 -11.42
N GLY A 106 -14.11 -15.53 -12.26
CA GLY A 106 -14.28 -14.84 -13.52
C GLY A 106 -14.20 -13.32 -13.42
N ILE A 107 -13.95 -12.74 -12.25
CA ILE A 107 -13.76 -11.29 -12.09
C ILE A 107 -12.46 -10.85 -12.78
N SER A 108 -12.59 -9.95 -13.74
CA SER A 108 -11.45 -9.35 -14.45
C SER A 108 -11.05 -8.00 -13.88
N TRP A 109 -9.74 -7.78 -13.84
CA TRP A 109 -9.08 -6.55 -13.41
C TRP A 109 -8.24 -5.99 -14.54
N LYS A 110 -8.26 -4.67 -14.71
CA LYS A 110 -7.37 -3.94 -15.62
C LYS A 110 -6.09 -3.54 -14.89
N LYS A 111 -4.92 -3.77 -15.47
CA LYS A 111 -3.67 -3.24 -14.93
C LYS A 111 -3.55 -1.76 -15.31
N ALA A 112 -3.28 -0.90 -14.34
CA ALA A 112 -3.01 0.51 -14.59
C ALA A 112 -1.61 0.69 -15.21
N ASP A 113 -1.42 1.80 -15.92
CA ASP A 113 -0.13 2.11 -16.52
C ASP A 113 0.94 2.28 -15.45
N ALA A 114 2.10 1.67 -15.66
CA ALA A 114 3.23 1.80 -14.76
C ALA A 114 3.77 3.24 -14.78
N LYS A 115 3.82 3.87 -13.60
CA LYS A 115 4.40 5.21 -13.40
C LYS A 115 5.37 5.16 -12.22
N SER A 116 6.46 4.40 -12.42
CA SER A 116 7.49 4.19 -11.40
C SER A 116 8.09 5.50 -10.92
N GLN A 117 8.19 5.67 -9.61
CA GLN A 117 8.65 6.89 -8.97
C GLN A 117 9.53 6.58 -7.75
N PRO A 118 10.41 7.50 -7.30
CA PRO A 118 11.33 7.24 -6.19
C PRO A 118 10.66 6.87 -4.87
N LEU A 119 9.41 7.30 -4.64
CA LEU A 119 8.65 6.98 -3.43
C LEU A 119 7.85 5.67 -3.53
N ASP A 120 7.87 4.97 -4.66
CA ASP A 120 7.18 3.68 -4.76
C ASP A 120 7.66 2.72 -3.66
N GLY A 121 6.69 2.06 -3.01
CA GLY A 121 6.85 1.01 -2.01
C GLY A 121 6.02 1.24 -0.75
N LEU A 122 6.33 0.45 0.28
CA LEU A 122 5.64 0.48 1.58
C LEU A 122 6.43 1.27 2.61
N TRP A 123 5.76 2.27 3.19
CA TRP A 123 6.32 3.17 4.18
C TRP A 123 5.54 3.11 5.48
N ARG A 124 6.21 3.37 6.59
CA ARG A 124 5.61 3.50 7.92
C ARG A 124 6.06 4.81 8.56
N ILE A 125 5.13 5.51 9.20
CA ILE A 125 5.49 6.72 9.94
C ILE A 125 6.36 6.35 11.16
N THR A 126 7.52 6.98 11.27
CA THR A 126 8.53 6.75 12.32
C THR A 126 8.91 8.02 13.07
N GLY A 127 8.56 9.18 12.53
CA GLY A 127 8.75 10.46 13.20
C GLY A 127 7.62 11.43 12.92
N ARG A 128 7.33 12.30 13.89
CA ARG A 128 6.39 13.40 13.71
C ARG A 128 6.79 14.58 14.58
N LYS A 129 6.77 15.77 14.01
CA LYS A 129 7.01 17.01 14.75
C LYS A 129 5.82 17.33 15.67
N GLN A 130 6.11 17.60 16.93
CA GLN A 130 5.14 18.09 17.93
C GLN A 130 5.67 19.39 18.51
N GLY A 131 4.96 20.50 18.26
CA GLY A 131 5.50 21.84 18.48
C GLY A 131 6.80 22.02 17.69
N ASP A 132 7.90 22.28 18.40
CA ASP A 132 9.24 22.45 17.80
C ASP A 132 10.15 21.22 17.87
N LYS A 133 9.69 20.11 18.45
CA LYS A 133 10.51 18.91 18.62
C LYS A 133 10.10 17.81 17.66
N MET A 134 11.08 17.14 17.06
CA MET A 134 10.84 15.90 16.33
C MET A 134 10.68 14.76 17.33
N GLY A 135 9.49 14.15 17.38
CA GLY A 135 9.24 12.96 18.19
C GLY A 135 9.43 11.68 17.37
N THR A 136 10.02 10.66 17.98
CA THR A 136 10.12 9.31 17.40
C THR A 136 8.87 8.51 17.72
N ILE A 137 8.38 7.76 16.73
CA ILE A 137 7.26 6.82 16.87
C ILE A 137 7.83 5.42 16.88
N THR A 138 7.84 4.80 18.06
CA THR A 138 8.29 3.41 18.22
C THR A 138 7.35 2.45 17.49
N ARG A 139 7.94 1.43 16.85
CA ARG A 139 7.16 0.35 16.23
C ARG A 139 6.33 -0.40 17.27
N GLY A 140 5.09 -0.71 16.91
CA GLY A 140 4.12 -1.45 17.71
C GLY A 140 2.91 -1.85 16.87
N ASP A 141 1.89 -2.43 17.50
CA ASP A 141 0.70 -2.94 16.80
C ASP A 141 -0.06 -1.83 16.09
N ARG A 142 -0.24 -0.69 16.77
CA ARG A 142 -0.78 0.51 16.14
C ARG A 142 0.24 1.08 15.16
N LYS A 143 -0.17 1.23 13.90
CA LYS A 143 0.69 1.74 12.83
C LYS A 143 -0.09 2.59 11.84
N THR A 144 0.60 3.58 11.29
CA THR A 144 0.18 4.25 10.06
C THR A 144 1.19 3.93 8.99
N ILE A 145 0.69 3.36 7.90
CA ILE A 145 1.48 3.02 6.72
C ILE A 145 1.03 3.84 5.53
N LYS A 146 1.91 4.01 4.55
CA LYS A 146 1.60 4.55 3.23
C LYS A 146 2.14 3.59 2.18
N LEU A 147 1.25 3.10 1.32
CA LEU A 147 1.60 2.28 0.17
C LEU A 147 1.57 3.19 -1.06
N LEU A 148 2.67 3.27 -1.80
CA LEU A 148 2.78 4.03 -3.04
C LEU A 148 3.22 3.10 -4.16
N VAL A 149 2.55 3.15 -5.30
CA VAL A 149 2.93 2.34 -6.46
C VAL A 149 2.35 2.91 -7.74
N ASP A 150 3.18 3.08 -8.77
CA ASP A 150 2.76 3.44 -10.13
C ASP A 150 1.87 4.70 -10.17
N GLY A 151 2.20 5.69 -9.35
CA GLY A 151 1.45 6.95 -9.25
C GLY A 151 0.14 6.87 -8.46
N TYR A 152 -0.13 5.76 -7.77
CA TYR A 152 -1.19 5.64 -6.78
C TYR A 152 -0.61 5.65 -5.37
N PHE A 153 -1.35 6.22 -4.42
CA PHE A 153 -0.99 6.16 -3.01
C PHE A 153 -2.21 5.83 -2.17
N GLN A 154 -1.96 5.23 -1.01
CA GLN A 154 -2.94 5.11 0.07
C GLN A 154 -2.20 5.15 1.40
N TRP A 155 -2.63 6.02 2.31
CA TRP A 155 -2.24 5.92 3.72
C TRP A 155 -3.34 5.22 4.51
N ILE A 156 -2.97 4.41 5.50
CA ILE A 156 -3.90 3.65 6.35
C ILE A 156 -3.39 3.68 7.79
N ALA A 157 -4.26 4.06 8.73
CA ALA A 157 -4.00 4.03 10.17
C ALA A 157 -4.79 2.88 10.83
N ILE A 158 -4.09 1.92 11.41
CA ILE A 158 -4.65 0.65 11.90
C ILE A 158 -4.02 0.20 13.22
N ASN A 159 -4.66 -0.75 13.89
CA ASN A 159 -4.09 -1.57 14.95
C ASN A 159 -4.61 -3.00 14.81
N PRO A 160 -3.87 -3.90 14.12
CA PRO A 160 -4.34 -5.25 13.85
C PRO A 160 -4.59 -6.07 15.12
N ALA A 161 -3.81 -5.85 16.19
CA ALA A 161 -3.93 -6.60 17.45
C ALA A 161 -5.30 -6.43 18.14
N VAL A 162 -5.95 -5.29 17.92
CA VAL A 162 -7.30 -5.00 18.45
C VAL A 162 -8.33 -4.87 17.33
N LYS A 163 -7.98 -5.27 16.10
CA LYS A 163 -8.82 -5.14 14.90
C LYS A 163 -9.27 -3.69 14.64
N GLY A 164 -8.45 -2.73 15.05
CA GLY A 164 -8.73 -1.31 14.97
C GLY A 164 -8.45 -0.73 13.58
N PHE A 165 -9.42 0.00 13.05
CA PHE A 165 -9.27 0.84 11.86
C PHE A 165 -9.54 2.30 12.24
N TYR A 166 -8.61 3.19 11.91
CA TYR A 166 -8.67 4.61 12.31
C TYR A 166 -8.77 5.58 11.14
N GLY A 167 -8.82 5.05 9.91
CA GLY A 167 -9.01 5.81 8.70
C GLY A 167 -7.94 5.53 7.64
N THR A 168 -8.33 5.85 6.42
CA THR A 168 -7.53 5.82 5.21
C THR A 168 -7.91 6.96 4.28
N GLY A 169 -6.96 7.38 3.46
CA GLY A 169 -7.18 8.22 2.28
C GLY A 169 -6.18 7.83 1.20
N GLY A 170 -6.53 8.10 -0.05
CA GLY A 170 -5.70 7.72 -1.18
C GLY A 170 -6.19 8.28 -2.49
N GLY A 171 -5.43 7.99 -3.53
CA GLY A 171 -5.66 8.50 -4.87
C GLY A 171 -4.38 8.48 -5.69
N HIS A 172 -4.13 9.55 -6.43
CA HIS A 172 -2.92 9.67 -7.25
C HIS A 172 -1.84 10.50 -6.58
N TYR A 173 -0.59 10.19 -6.87
CA TYR A 173 0.54 10.98 -6.41
C TYR A 173 1.58 11.21 -7.49
N THR A 174 2.34 12.30 -7.30
CA THR A 174 3.59 12.56 -8.00
C THR A 174 4.70 12.91 -7.01
N PHE A 175 5.94 12.53 -7.33
CA PHE A 175 7.14 12.94 -6.63
C PHE A 175 8.21 13.41 -7.63
N GLN A 176 8.36 14.72 -7.73
CA GLN A 176 9.26 15.36 -8.69
C GLN A 176 9.86 16.62 -8.07
N ASP A 177 11.15 16.88 -8.31
CA ASP A 177 11.84 18.11 -7.89
C ASP A 177 11.67 18.44 -6.38
N GLY A 178 11.69 17.40 -5.53
CA GLY A 178 11.52 17.55 -4.08
C GLY A 178 10.09 17.87 -3.64
N LYS A 179 9.10 17.75 -4.53
CA LYS A 179 7.69 17.95 -4.24
C LYS A 179 6.93 16.64 -4.32
N TYR A 180 6.21 16.34 -3.25
CA TYR A 180 5.23 15.26 -3.20
C TYR A 180 3.83 15.85 -3.31
N SER A 181 3.09 15.49 -4.35
CA SER A 181 1.72 15.98 -4.56
C SER A 181 0.73 14.83 -4.52
N GLU A 182 -0.42 15.06 -3.89
CA GLU A 182 -1.52 14.11 -3.75
C GLU A 182 -2.77 14.68 -4.43
N HIS A 183 -3.47 13.85 -5.21
CA HIS A 183 -4.83 14.09 -5.68
C HIS A 183 -5.76 13.04 -5.04
N ILE A 184 -6.67 13.51 -4.18
CA ILE A 184 -7.49 12.63 -3.33
C ILE A 184 -8.66 12.05 -4.12
N LEU A 185 -8.74 10.73 -4.23
CA LEU A 185 -9.87 10.01 -4.84
C LEU A 185 -10.85 9.49 -3.78
N PHE A 186 -10.36 9.16 -2.59
CA PHE A 186 -11.21 8.67 -1.50
C PHE A 186 -10.64 9.06 -0.14
N PHE A 187 -11.52 9.29 0.84
CA PHE A 187 -11.14 9.55 2.22
C PHE A 187 -12.24 9.10 3.20
N SER A 188 -12.00 8.00 3.91
CA SER A 188 -12.92 7.38 4.88
C SER A 188 -13.44 8.27 6.02
N ARG A 189 -12.76 9.37 6.37
CA ARG A 189 -13.15 10.22 7.51
C ARG A 189 -13.80 11.55 7.10
N ASP A 190 -13.63 11.97 5.85
CA ASP A 190 -14.08 13.28 5.39
C ASP A 190 -14.17 13.31 3.84
N ASN A 191 -15.35 12.96 3.32
CA ASN A 191 -15.62 12.95 1.89
C ASN A 191 -15.50 14.35 1.25
N SER A 192 -15.60 15.45 2.02
CA SER A 192 -15.47 16.82 1.49
C SER A 192 -14.07 17.14 0.95
N ARG A 193 -13.10 16.24 1.18
CA ARG A 193 -11.71 16.36 0.71
C ARG A 193 -11.44 15.64 -0.61
N VAL A 194 -12.39 14.86 -1.13
CA VAL A 194 -12.21 14.21 -2.43
C VAL A 194 -12.11 15.28 -3.53
N GLY A 195 -11.19 15.09 -4.47
CA GLY A 195 -10.83 16.07 -5.50
C GLY A 195 -9.84 17.14 -5.05
N ALA A 196 -9.45 17.18 -3.77
CA ALA A 196 -8.43 18.11 -3.31
C ALA A 196 -7.04 17.75 -3.89
N HIS A 197 -6.28 18.79 -4.23
CA HIS A 197 -4.87 18.69 -4.57
C HIS A 197 -4.03 19.24 -3.41
N LEU A 198 -3.18 18.39 -2.86
CA LEU A 198 -2.26 18.74 -1.78
C LEU A 198 -0.83 18.69 -2.30
N SER A 199 0.02 19.61 -1.85
CA SER A 199 1.42 19.65 -2.22
C SER A 199 2.28 19.82 -0.97
N PHE A 200 3.34 19.02 -0.91
CA PHE A 200 4.23 18.89 0.22
C PHE A 200 5.68 18.95 -0.25
N ASP A 201 6.55 19.42 0.63
CA ASP A 201 7.99 19.21 0.50
C ASP A 201 8.31 17.76 0.85
N GLY A 202 9.16 17.14 0.04
CA GLY A 202 9.59 15.76 0.19
C GLY A 202 11.09 15.60 -0.06
N LYS A 203 11.78 14.93 0.85
CA LYS A 203 13.21 14.61 0.70
C LYS A 203 13.49 13.18 1.12
N LEU A 204 14.17 12.43 0.26
CA LEU A 204 14.68 11.09 0.59
C LEU A 204 16.08 11.22 1.18
N GLU A 205 16.28 10.64 2.35
CA GLU A 205 17.56 10.54 3.07
C GLU A 205 17.79 9.07 3.43
N GLY A 206 18.47 8.35 2.52
CA GLY A 206 18.59 6.90 2.64
C GLY A 206 17.21 6.23 2.54
N ASP A 207 16.78 5.59 3.62
CA ASP A 207 15.50 4.89 3.70
C ASP A 207 14.42 5.67 4.45
N ASP A 208 14.73 6.92 4.80
CA ASP A 208 13.82 7.85 5.45
C ASP A 208 13.35 8.90 4.44
N TRP A 209 12.04 9.12 4.40
CA TRP A 209 11.37 10.14 3.64
C TRP A 209 10.86 11.22 4.59
N HIS A 210 11.45 12.40 4.47
CA HIS A 210 11.01 13.61 5.16
C HIS A 210 9.86 14.23 4.37
N HIS A 211 8.69 14.32 5.00
CA HIS A 211 7.44 14.80 4.41
C HIS A 211 6.92 15.99 5.22
N SER A 212 6.86 17.18 4.63
CA SER A 212 6.41 18.38 5.33
C SER A 212 5.57 19.32 4.47
N GLY A 213 4.72 20.12 5.10
CA GLY A 213 3.86 21.06 4.39
C GLY A 213 2.62 21.40 5.20
N LYS A 214 1.49 21.61 4.53
CA LYS A 214 0.19 21.83 5.18
C LYS A 214 -0.73 20.65 4.91
N SER A 215 -1.37 20.14 5.96
CA SER A 215 -2.45 19.15 5.82
C SER A 215 -3.63 19.73 5.05
N SER A 216 -4.60 18.88 4.68
CA SER A 216 -5.86 19.33 4.06
C SER A 216 -6.67 20.31 4.92
N LYS A 217 -6.43 20.35 6.24
CA LYS A 217 -7.03 21.31 7.16
C LYS A 217 -6.25 22.62 7.28
N GLY A 218 -5.09 22.72 6.66
CA GLY A 218 -4.20 23.89 6.72
C GLY A 218 -3.13 23.82 7.81
N ASP A 219 -3.22 22.85 8.72
CA ASP A 219 -2.26 22.68 9.82
C ASP A 219 -0.87 22.26 9.30
N PRO A 220 0.23 22.82 9.81
CA PRO A 220 1.57 22.41 9.43
C PRO A 220 1.83 20.96 9.86
N ILE A 221 2.47 20.20 8.96
CA ILE A 221 2.94 18.85 9.24
C ILE A 221 4.41 18.73 8.93
N TYR A 222 5.09 17.90 9.72
CA TYR A 222 6.39 17.35 9.39
C TYR A 222 6.41 15.94 9.97
N GLU A 223 6.45 14.97 9.07
CA GLU A 223 6.48 13.54 9.34
C GLU A 223 7.74 12.93 8.72
N ILE A 224 8.27 11.90 9.36
CA ILE A 224 9.32 11.03 8.82
C ILE A 224 8.68 9.68 8.57
N TRP A 225 8.86 9.18 7.35
CA TRP A 225 8.37 7.90 6.91
C TRP A 225 9.56 7.01 6.55
N SER A 226 9.65 5.82 7.13
CA SER A 226 10.72 4.87 6.84
C SER A 226 10.18 3.65 6.09
N ARG A 227 11.01 2.99 5.28
CA ARG A 227 10.66 1.71 4.63
C ARG A 227 10.17 0.69 5.65
N ASP A 228 8.99 0.11 5.44
CA ASP A 228 8.38 -0.76 6.46
C ASP A 228 8.97 -2.17 6.49
N ASN A 229 9.41 -2.70 5.35
CA ASN A 229 9.94 -4.06 5.19
C ASN A 229 11.40 -4.23 5.67
N LYS A 230 11.87 -3.36 6.56
CA LYS A 230 13.16 -3.46 7.25
C LYS A 230 13.03 -4.08 8.63
#